data_AF-A0A1Q9NLD8-F1
#
_entry.id   AF-A0A1Q9NLD8-F1
#
_cell.length_a   1.000
_cell.length_b   1.000
_cell.length_c   1.000
_cell.angle_alpha   90.00
_cell.angle_beta   90.00
_cell.angle_gamma   90.00
#
_symmetry.space_group_name_H-M   'P 1'
#
loop_
_entity.id
_entity.type
_entity.pdbx_description
1 polymer ?
#
loop_
_entity_poly.entity_id
_entity_poly.type
_entity_poly.pdbx_seq_one_letter_code
_entity_poly.pdbx_strand_id
1 'polypeptide(L)'
;MALTHSEVDWNKIPKNAISILKILRNNEKSKYKPLDLADKVSQNPRTVRYALKKLLDLGYVNREPDLEDLRTFYYFVQSEETFDQEAEEDFFSSLN
;
A
#
# COMPACT_ATOMS: atom_id res chain seq x y z
N MET A 1 -1.09 13.78 -18.11
CA MET A 1 0.30 13.76 -17.60
C MET A 1 0.50 12.38 -17.01
N ALA A 2 1.07 11.45 -17.78
CA ALA A 2 1.30 10.08 -17.33
C ALA A 2 2.61 10.06 -16.52
N LEU A 3 2.53 9.70 -15.24
CA LEU A 3 3.71 9.52 -14.41
C LEU A 3 4.37 8.21 -14.83
N THR A 4 5.57 8.35 -15.35
CA THR A 4 6.50 7.34 -15.81
C THR A 4 6.89 6.38 -14.69
N HIS A 5 7.10 5.10 -15.01
CA HIS A 5 7.73 4.09 -14.15
C HIS A 5 8.84 4.70 -13.30
N SER A 6 8.64 4.75 -11.99
CA SER A 6 9.69 4.99 -11.02
C SER A 6 9.77 3.75 -10.14
N GLU A 7 10.91 3.07 -10.19
CA GLU A 7 11.27 1.96 -9.31
C GLU A 7 10.87 2.26 -7.86
N VAL A 8 10.34 1.25 -7.18
CA VAL A 8 9.87 1.38 -5.81
C VAL A 8 11.07 1.56 -4.89
N ASP A 9 11.22 2.78 -4.36
CA ASP A 9 12.24 3.09 -3.37
C ASP A 9 11.82 2.56 -1.99
N TRP A 10 12.15 1.29 -1.74
CA TRP A 10 11.85 0.58 -0.50
C TRP A 10 12.48 1.24 0.74
N ASN A 11 13.56 2.01 0.59
CA ASN A 11 14.19 2.72 1.70
C ASN A 11 13.36 3.89 2.22
N LYS A 12 12.46 4.44 1.39
CA LYS A 12 11.54 5.52 1.78
C LYS A 12 10.25 5.01 2.42
N ILE A 13 9.98 3.71 2.36
CA ILE A 13 8.74 3.12 2.87
C ILE A 13 8.95 2.64 4.31
N PRO A 14 8.19 3.17 5.29
CA PRO A 14 8.24 2.67 6.66
C PRO A 14 7.85 1.19 6.75
N LYS A 15 8.49 0.42 7.64
CA LYS A 15 8.23 -1.04 7.80
C LYS A 15 6.74 -1.39 7.96
N ASN A 16 5.98 -0.59 8.72
CA ASN A 16 4.54 -0.78 8.88
C ASN A 16 3.74 -0.56 7.58
N ALA A 17 4.18 0.37 6.73
CA ALA A 17 3.58 0.61 5.43
C ALA A 17 3.89 -0.52 4.44
N ILE A 18 5.07 -1.13 4.54
CA ILE A 18 5.43 -2.32 3.74
C ILE A 18 4.46 -3.48 4.01
N SER A 19 4.12 -3.76 5.28
CA SER A 19 3.17 -4.83 5.63
C SER A 19 1.79 -4.62 5.01
N ILE A 20 1.32 -3.36 4.97
CA ILE A 20 0.05 -3.00 4.35
C ILE A 20 0.12 -3.15 2.83
N LEU A 21 1.22 -2.72 2.22
CA LEU A 21 1.44 -2.83 0.78
C LEU A 21 1.41 -4.31 0.33
N LYS A 22 2.03 -5.22 1.09
CA LYS A 22 1.97 -6.67 0.82
C LYS A 22 0.53 -7.19 0.82
N ILE A 23 -0.30 -6.79 1.78
CA ILE A 23 -1.71 -7.21 1.83
C ILE A 23 -2.49 -6.69 0.63
N LEU A 24 -2.27 -5.43 0.25
CA LEU A 24 -2.92 -4.84 -0.92
C LEU A 24 -2.50 -5.54 -2.23
N ARG A 25 -1.29 -6.12 -2.30
CA ARG A 25 -0.76 -6.86 -3.46
C ARG A 25 -1.18 -8.33 -3.50
N ASN A 26 -1.41 -8.97 -2.35
CA ASN A 26 -1.78 -10.39 -2.29
C ASN A 26 -3.18 -10.69 -2.88
N ASN A 27 -3.86 -9.72 -3.50
CA ASN A 27 -5.02 -9.85 -4.39
C ASN A 27 -6.23 -10.64 -3.84
N GLU A 28 -6.33 -10.88 -2.53
CA GLU A 28 -7.54 -11.46 -1.91
C GLU A 28 -8.77 -10.58 -2.13
N LYS A 29 -8.59 -9.25 -2.17
CA LYS A 29 -9.59 -8.27 -2.62
C LYS A 29 -8.90 -7.20 -3.44
N SER A 30 -9.63 -6.65 -4.41
CA SER A 30 -9.14 -5.56 -5.26
C SER A 30 -8.94 -4.25 -4.49
N LYS A 31 -9.65 -4.07 -3.36
CA LYS A 31 -9.62 -2.83 -2.58
C LYS A 31 -10.01 -3.06 -1.12
N TYR A 32 -9.45 -2.25 -0.23
CA TYR A 32 -9.67 -2.36 1.22
C TYR A 32 -9.98 -1.02 1.89
N LYS A 33 -10.81 -1.03 2.94
CA LYS A 33 -10.93 0.12 3.84
C LYS A 33 -9.78 0.09 4.87
N PRO A 34 -9.42 1.25 5.47
CA PRO A 34 -8.40 1.29 6.52
C PRO A 34 -8.70 0.40 7.73
N LEU A 35 -9.99 0.17 8.03
CA LEU A 35 -10.40 -0.70 9.13
C LEU A 35 -10.12 -2.17 8.81
N ASP A 36 -10.48 -2.63 7.60
CA ASP A 36 -10.21 -3.99 7.14
C ASP A 36 -8.70 -4.31 7.18
N LEU A 37 -7.88 -3.33 6.80
CA LEU A 37 -6.42 -3.46 6.86
C LEU A 37 -5.91 -3.53 8.30
N ALA A 38 -6.47 -2.72 9.21
CA ALA A 38 -6.11 -2.73 10.63
C ALA A 38 -6.30 -4.11 11.25
N ASP A 39 -7.40 -4.78 10.94
CA ASP A 39 -7.68 -6.13 11.40
C ASP A 39 -6.67 -7.14 10.81
N LYS A 40 -6.34 -7.02 9.52
CA LYS A 40 -5.38 -7.91 8.85
C LYS A 40 -3.94 -7.76 9.35
N VAL A 41 -3.48 -6.53 9.62
CA VAL A 41 -2.12 -6.30 10.14
C VAL A 41 -2.03 -6.34 11.66
N SER A 42 -3.15 -6.51 12.37
CA SER A 42 -3.22 -6.41 13.84
C SER A 42 -2.60 -5.08 14.37
N GLN A 43 -2.86 -3.97 13.67
CA GLN A 43 -2.37 -2.64 14.05
C GLN A 43 -3.52 -1.69 14.36
N ASN A 44 -3.23 -0.64 15.14
CA ASN A 44 -4.23 0.40 15.41
C ASN A 44 -4.67 1.09 14.10
N PRO A 45 -5.98 1.36 13.90
CA PRO A 45 -6.47 2.07 12.72
C PRO A 45 -5.78 3.40 12.43
N ARG A 46 -5.32 4.13 13.46
CA ARG A 46 -4.53 5.37 13.27
C ARG A 46 -3.21 5.09 12.57
N THR A 47 -2.50 4.05 12.99
CA THR A 47 -1.22 3.62 12.38
C THR A 47 -1.41 3.26 10.92
N VAL A 48 -2.46 2.49 10.62
CA VAL A 48 -2.80 2.11 9.23
C VAL A 48 -3.13 3.33 8.38
N ARG A 49 -3.90 4.30 8.90
CA ARG A 49 -4.20 5.54 8.18
C ARG A 49 -2.94 6.36 7.88
N TYR A 50 -2.00 6.45 8.83
CA TYR A 50 -0.73 7.13 8.61
C TYR A 50 0.13 6.42 7.55
N ALA A 51 0.19 5.09 7.60
CA ALA A 51 0.91 4.29 6.62
C ALA A 51 0.31 4.42 5.21
N LEU A 52 -1.03 4.32 5.09
CA LEU A 52 -1.74 4.53 3.82
C LEU A 52 -1.52 5.95 3.27
N LYS A 53 -1.52 6.97 4.14
CA LYS A 53 -1.18 8.34 3.73
C LYS A 53 0.22 8.41 3.14
N LYS A 54 1.21 7.78 3.78
CA LYS A 54 2.59 7.75 3.25
C LYS A 54 2.67 7.01 1.91
N LEU A 55 2.00 5.88 1.76
CA LEU A 55 1.96 5.15 0.48
C LEU A 55 1.28 5.96 -0.63
N LEU A 56 0.23 6.73 -0.29
CA LEU A 56 -0.42 7.67 -1.22
C LEU A 56 0.51 8.81 -1.63
N ASP A 57 1.16 9.44 -0.65
CA ASP A 57 2.09 10.55 -0.89
C ASP A 57 3.28 10.10 -1.76
N LEU A 58 3.64 8.81 -1.69
CA LEU A 58 4.69 8.18 -2.49
C LEU A 58 4.20 7.60 -3.83
N GLY A 59 2.88 7.59 -4.08
CA GLY A 59 2.31 7.10 -5.34
C GLY A 59 2.21 5.57 -5.49
N TYR A 60 2.38 4.80 -4.41
CA TYR A 60 2.30 3.33 -4.46
C TYR A 60 0.87 2.79 -4.39
N VAL A 61 -0.03 3.57 -3.82
CA VAL A 61 -1.44 3.19 -3.66
C VAL A 61 -2.32 4.36 -4.07
N ASN A 62 -3.47 4.01 -4.64
CA ASN A 62 -4.54 4.94 -4.93
C ASN A 62 -5.71 4.73 -3.98
N ARG A 63 -6.64 5.68 -4.01
CA ARG A 63 -7.90 5.59 -3.29
C ARG A 63 -9.08 6.03 -4.14
N GLU A 64 -10.23 5.43 -3.87
CA GLU A 64 -11.52 5.84 -4.43
C GLU A 64 -12.54 6.06 -3.30
N PRO A 65 -13.45 7.03 -3.44
CA PRO A 65 -14.51 7.25 -2.46
C PRO A 65 -15.43 6.03 -2.41
N ASP A 66 -15.88 5.69 -1.21
CA ASP A 66 -16.95 4.71 -1.04
C ASP A 66 -18.30 5.35 -1.41
N LEU A 67 -19.00 4.79 -2.39
CA LEU A 67 -20.28 5.31 -2.88
C LEU A 67 -21.44 5.03 -1.91
N GLU A 68 -21.27 4.09 -0.98
CA GLU A 68 -22.25 3.82 0.08
C GLU A 68 -22.06 4.75 1.29
N ASP A 69 -20.81 5.03 1.65
CA ASP A 69 -20.44 5.99 2.69
C ASP A 69 -19.29 6.91 2.22
N LEU A 70 -19.66 8.08 1.70
CA LEU A 70 -18.74 9.11 1.19
C LEU A 70 -17.75 9.66 2.22
N ARG A 71 -17.91 9.32 3.50
CA ARG A 71 -16.92 9.65 4.55
C ARG A 71 -15.73 8.70 4.54
N THR A 72 -15.82 7.60 3.80
CA THR A 72 -14.80 6.56 3.74
C THR A 72 -14.24 6.37 2.33
N PHE A 73 -13.08 5.74 2.26
CA PHE A 73 -12.35 5.50 1.02
C PHE A 73 -11.87 4.05 0.99
N TYR A 74 -11.88 3.49 -0.20
CA TYR A 74 -11.19 2.25 -0.51
C TYR A 74 -9.79 2.55 -1.03
N TYR A 75 -8.82 1.70 -0.67
CA TYR A 75 -7.42 1.80 -1.06
C TYR A 75 -7.00 0.57 -1.86
N PHE A 76 -6.18 0.78 -2.88
CA PHE A 76 -5.71 -0.27 -3.79
C PHE A 76 -4.34 0.09 -4.37
N VAL A 77 -3.59 -0.90 -4.87
CA VAL A 77 -2.25 -0.70 -5.43
C VAL A 77 -2.33 0.03 -6.76
N GLN A 78 -1.42 0.97 -7.00
CA GLN A 78 -1.29 1.65 -8.28
C GLN A 78 -0.45 0.77 -9.23
N SER A 79 -1.13 0.03 -10.13
CA SER A 79 -0.60 -0.84 -11.20
C SER A 79 0.57 -1.79 -10.84
N GLU A 80 0.36 -3.09 -11.06
CA GLU A 80 1.36 -4.15 -10.79
C GLU A 80 2.68 -3.99 -11.56
N GLU A 81 2.67 -3.26 -12.68
CA GLU A 81 3.79 -3.06 -13.60
C GLU A 81 4.96 -2.24 -13.02
N THR A 82 4.78 -1.59 -11.87
CA THR A 82 5.75 -0.61 -11.33
C THR A 82 6.76 -1.20 -10.33
N PHE A 83 6.68 -2.50 -10.06
CA PHE A 83 7.46 -3.15 -9.00
C PHE A 83 8.35 -4.23 -9.60
N ASP A 84 9.66 -3.96 -9.71
CA ASP A 84 10.64 -4.96 -10.11
C ASP A 84 10.74 -6.06 -9.03
N GLN A 85 10.41 -7.30 -9.43
CA GLN A 85 10.39 -8.46 -8.54
C GLN A 85 11.78 -8.77 -7.97
N GLU A 86 12.84 -8.55 -8.76
CA GLU A 86 14.24 -8.78 -8.34
C GLU A 86 14.67 -7.82 -7.22
N ALA A 87 14.35 -6.52 -7.35
CA ALA A 87 14.72 -5.51 -6.35
C ALA A 87 13.97 -5.70 -5.02
N GLU A 88 12.75 -6.25 -5.09
CA GLU A 88 11.93 -6.55 -3.91
C GLU A 88 12.48 -7.75 -3.13
N GLU A 89 12.88 -8.83 -3.82
CA GLU A 89 13.49 -10.01 -3.20
C GLU A 89 14.81 -9.69 -2.51
N ASP A 90 15.69 -8.91 -3.16
CA ASP A 90 16.96 -8.47 -2.59
C ASP A 90 16.76 -7.63 -1.31
N PHE A 91 15.81 -6.69 -1.35
CA PHE A 91 15.50 -5.85 -0.18
C PHE A 91 14.94 -6.69 0.98
N PHE A 92 14.00 -7.60 0.72
CA PHE A 92 13.44 -8.46 1.77
C PHE A 92 14.44 -9.49 2.30
N SER A 93 15.34 -10.00 1.45
CA SER A 93 16.42 -10.88 1.90
C SER A 93 17.42 -10.17 2.78
N SER A 94 17.64 -8.87 2.60
CA SER A 94 18.54 -8.06 3.45
C SER A 94 17.98 -7.74 4.85
N LEU A 95 16.67 -7.97 5.07
CA LEU A 95 15.99 -7.67 6.33
C LEU A 95 15.96 -8.86 7.32
N ASN A 96 16.40 -10.04 6.89
CA ASN A 96 16.55 -11.27 7.70
C ASN A 96 18.02 -11.57 7.97
#